data_AF-A0A0F8U4N2-F1
#
_entry.id   AF-A0A0F8U4N2-F1
#
_cell.length_a   1.000
_cell.length_b   1.000
_cell.length_c   1.000
_cell.angle_alpha   90.00
_cell.angle_beta   90.00
_cell.angle_gamma   90.00
#
_symmetry.space_group_name_H-M   'P 1'
#
loop_
_entity.id
_entity.type
_entity.pdbx_description
1 polymer ?
#
loop_
_entity_poly.entity_id
_entity_poly.type
_entity_poly.pdbx_seq_one_letter_code
_entity_poly.pdbx_strand_id
1 'polypeptide(L)'
;MIGYIAGALTTIAFAPQLIKALTTKSTKDVYLLMLLCSTSYMVLWLFYGIQVDDPAIIAANSVSVILAVSLRGLKLNYEYINLVDNFGKKIRGSKNKNAFLWK
;
A
#
# COMPACT_ATOMS: atom_id res chain seq x y z
N MET A 1 -8.71 3.39 28.61
CA MET A 1 -9.86 2.82 27.86
C MET A 1 -10.14 3.54 26.55
N ILE A 2 -10.21 4.87 26.50
CA ILE A 2 -10.52 5.63 25.27
C ILE A 2 -9.53 5.33 24.13
N GLY A 3 -8.23 5.22 24.42
CA GLY A 3 -7.21 4.90 23.41
C GLY A 3 -7.40 3.55 22.71
N TYR A 4 -7.88 2.51 23.42
CA TYR A 4 -8.17 1.21 22.81
C TYR A 4 -9.39 1.27 21.89
N ILE A 5 -10.43 2.01 22.29
CA ILE A 5 -11.63 2.23 21.48
C ILE A 5 -11.27 3.04 20.23
N ALA A 6 -10.49 4.11 20.39
CA ALA A 6 -9.99 4.92 19.29
C ALA A 6 -9.17 4.07 18.31
N GLY A 7 -8.27 3.22 18.82
CA GLY A 7 -7.46 2.30 18.02
C GLY A 7 -8.28 1.28 17.22
N ALA A 8 -9.31 0.70 17.85
CA ALA A 8 -10.25 -0.20 17.19
C ALA A 8 -11.02 0.54 16.08
N LEU A 9 -11.50 1.76 16.37
CA LEU A 9 -12.24 2.58 15.40
C LEU A 9 -11.38 2.93 14.17
N THR A 10 -10.13 3.33 14.39
CA THR A 10 -9.17 3.60 13.30
C THR A 10 -8.89 2.35 12.47
N THR A 11 -8.73 1.18 13.11
CA THR A 11 -8.50 -0.08 12.38
C THR A 11 -9.69 -0.42 11.47
N ILE A 12 -10.92 -0.25 11.99
CA ILE A 12 -12.15 -0.45 11.22
C ILE A 12 -12.26 0.59 10.09
N ALA A 13 -11.87 1.84 10.31
CA ALA A 13 -11.88 2.89 9.30
C ALA A 13 -10.86 2.64 8.16
N PHE A 14 -9.73 1.99 8.44
CA PHE A 14 -8.74 1.61 7.42
C PHE A 14 -9.06 0.30 6.69
N ALA A 15 -9.92 -0.57 7.24
CA ALA A 15 -10.36 -1.80 6.58
C ALA A 15 -11.00 -1.59 5.19
N PRO A 16 -11.95 -0.66 4.97
CA PRO A 16 -12.51 -0.40 3.63
C PRO A 16 -11.46 0.17 2.68
N GLN A 17 -10.47 0.91 3.19
CA GLN A 17 -9.34 1.41 2.41
C GLN A 17 -8.47 0.25 1.88
N LEU A 18 -8.21 -0.75 2.73
CA LEU A 18 -7.50 -1.99 2.37
C LEU A 18 -8.26 -2.78 1.31
N ILE A 19 -9.56 -3.01 1.53
CA ILE A 19 -10.41 -3.75 0.59
C ILE A 19 -10.42 -3.04 -0.75
N LYS A 20 -10.68 -1.73 -0.78
CA LYS A 20 -10.73 -0.96 -2.03
C LYS A 20 -9.41 -1.00 -2.78
N ALA A 21 -8.27 -0.96 -2.10
CA ALA A 21 -6.95 -1.08 -2.71
C ALA A 21 -6.70 -2.47 -3.32
N LEU A 22 -7.20 -3.55 -2.69
CA LEU A 22 -7.14 -4.91 -3.25
C LEU A 22 -8.07 -5.07 -4.46
N THR A 23 -9.22 -4.39 -4.48
CA THR A 23 -10.22 -4.52 -5.55
C THR A 23 -9.91 -3.69 -6.79
N THR A 24 -9.44 -2.44 -6.64
CA THR A 24 -9.35 -1.53 -7.80
C THR A 24 -8.13 -1.75 -8.68
N LYS A 25 -7.02 -2.35 -8.19
CA LYS A 25 -5.79 -2.67 -8.97
C LYS A 25 -5.26 -1.53 -9.88
N SER A 26 -5.71 -0.30 -9.67
CA SER A 26 -5.53 0.82 -10.59
C SER A 26 -5.19 2.06 -9.77
N THR A 27 -3.99 2.56 -10.02
CA THR A 27 -3.23 3.42 -9.12
C THR A 27 -2.57 4.53 -9.89
N LYS A 28 -3.36 5.40 -10.53
CA LYS A 28 -2.78 6.60 -11.17
C LYS A 28 -2.63 7.74 -10.15
N ASP A 29 -1.64 7.60 -9.28
CA ASP A 29 -0.98 8.72 -8.59
C ASP A 29 -1.63 9.25 -7.29
N VAL A 30 -2.94 9.50 -7.23
CA VAL A 30 -3.56 10.13 -6.03
C VAL A 30 -3.58 9.19 -4.81
N TYR A 31 -3.81 7.88 -5.00
CA TYR A 31 -3.85 6.92 -3.89
C TYR A 31 -2.46 6.62 -3.28
N LEU A 32 -1.38 6.77 -4.06
CA LEU A 32 -0.02 6.45 -3.58
C LEU A 32 0.47 7.52 -2.61
N LEU A 33 0.23 8.79 -2.95
CA LEU A 33 0.51 9.93 -2.08
C LEU A 33 -0.32 9.89 -0.80
N MET A 34 -1.61 9.54 -0.92
CA MET A 34 -2.49 9.40 0.24
C MET A 34 -2.02 8.28 1.17
N LEU A 35 -1.60 7.13 0.62
CA LEU A 35 -1.01 6.04 1.40
C LEU A 35 0.31 6.45 2.07
N LEU A 36 1.18 7.18 1.37
CA LEU A 36 2.43 7.74 1.92
C LEU A 36 2.17 8.65 3.11
N CYS A 37 1.31 9.63 2.93
CA CYS A 37 0.92 10.58 3.97
C CYS A 37 0.25 9.90 5.18
N SER A 38 -0.59 8.90 4.93
CA SER A 38 -1.25 8.13 6.00
C SER A 38 -0.23 7.39 6.88
N THR A 39 0.79 6.77 6.26
CA THR A 39 1.81 6.05 7.02
C THR A 39 2.72 6.99 7.81
N SER A 40 3.12 8.13 7.25
CA SER A 40 3.94 9.11 7.98
C SER A 40 3.18 9.70 9.18
N TYR A 41 1.89 9.98 9.04
CA TYR A 41 1.03 10.38 10.17
C TYR A 41 0.98 9.31 11.28
N MET A 42 0.79 8.03 10.94
CA MET A 42 0.77 6.94 11.93
C MET A 42 2.10 6.77 12.66
N VAL A 43 3.24 6.94 11.95
CA VAL A 43 4.57 6.88 12.55
C VAL A 43 4.79 8.05 13.52
N LEU A 44 4.36 9.27 13.15
CA LEU A 44 4.41 10.42 14.06
C LEU A 44 3.56 10.17 15.32
N TRP A 45 2.36 9.61 15.17
CA TRP A 45 1.49 9.28 16.29
C TRP A 45 2.04 8.18 17.21
N LEU A 46 2.78 7.23 16.64
CA LEU A 46 3.47 6.20 17.40
C LEU A 46 4.61 6.81 18.24
N PHE A 47 5.39 7.74 17.66
CA PHE A 47 6.40 8.51 18.41
C PHE A 47 5.77 9.34 19.53
N TYR A 48 4.64 10.01 19.25
CA TYR A 48 3.91 10.75 20.26
C TYR A 48 3.40 9.85 21.39
N GLY A 49 2.84 8.68 21.07
CA GLY A 49 2.41 7.69 22.05
C GLY A 49 3.53 7.21 22.97
N ILE A 50 4.75 7.05 22.43
CA ILE A 50 5.95 6.76 23.22
C ILE A 50 6.32 7.92 24.14
N GLN A 51 6.23 9.17 23.68
CA GLN A 51 6.54 10.33 24.53
C GLN A 51 5.54 10.55 25.67
N VAL A 52 4.29 10.14 25.48
CA VAL A 52 3.22 10.25 26.48
C VAL A 52 3.09 8.97 27.33
N ASP A 53 3.90 7.94 27.07
CA ASP A 53 3.84 6.62 27.70
C ASP A 53 2.41 6.02 27.68
N ASP A 54 1.65 6.24 26.59
CA ASP A 54 0.30 5.69 26.43
C ASP A 54 0.34 4.37 25.63
N PRO A 55 0.24 3.21 26.31
CA PRO A 55 0.32 1.91 25.66
C PRO A 55 -0.84 1.66 24.68
N ALA A 56 -1.98 2.33 24.82
CA ALA A 56 -3.11 2.19 23.91
C ALA A 56 -2.82 2.89 22.57
N ILE A 57 -2.22 4.08 22.61
CA ILE A 57 -1.78 4.80 21.41
C ILE A 57 -0.69 4.02 20.68
N ILE A 58 0.28 3.49 21.43
CA ILE A 58 1.37 2.68 20.87
C ILE A 58 0.80 1.43 20.19
N ALA A 59 -0.04 0.66 20.87
CA ALA A 59 -0.62 -0.58 20.33
C ALA A 59 -1.47 -0.32 19.07
N ALA A 60 -2.33 0.70 19.10
CA ALA A 60 -3.21 1.06 18.00
C ALA A 60 -2.45 1.46 16.73
N ASN A 61 -1.45 2.34 16.88
CA ASN A 61 -0.67 2.81 15.74
C ASN A 61 0.27 1.73 15.20
N SER A 62 0.77 0.83 16.05
CA SER A 62 1.62 -0.30 15.62
C SER A 62 0.89 -1.22 14.64
N VAL A 63 -0.34 -1.61 14.98
CA VAL A 63 -1.19 -2.46 14.11
C VAL A 63 -1.48 -1.74 12.79
N SER A 64 -1.78 -0.44 12.86
CA SER A 64 -2.08 0.39 11.70
C SER A 64 -0.89 0.51 10.74
N VAL A 65 0.32 0.65 11.27
CA VAL A 65 1.57 0.68 10.48
C VAL A 65 1.79 -0.66 9.76
N ILE A 66 1.59 -1.80 10.43
CA ILE A 66 1.75 -3.14 9.83
C ILE A 66 0.79 -3.33 8.65
N LEU A 67 -0.48 -2.95 8.83
CA LEU A 67 -1.49 -3.02 7.78
C LEU A 67 -1.14 -2.11 6.58
N ALA A 68 -0.70 -0.88 6.86
CA ALA A 68 -0.34 0.09 5.82
C ALA A 68 0.89 -0.36 5.01
N VAL A 69 1.92 -0.90 5.66
CA VAL A 69 3.12 -1.44 5.00
C VAL A 69 2.77 -2.65 4.16
N SER A 70 1.96 -3.58 4.68
CA SER A 70 1.53 -4.78 3.95
C SER A 70 0.78 -4.42 2.66
N LEU A 71 -0.14 -3.46 2.74
CA LEU A 71 -0.89 -3.00 1.58
C LEU A 71 0.02 -2.34 0.52
N ARG A 72 0.98 -1.53 0.96
CA ARG A 72 1.93 -0.90 0.03
C ARG A 72 2.86 -1.92 -0.62
N GLY A 73 3.31 -2.93 0.13
CA GLY A 73 4.11 -4.04 -0.40
C GLY A 73 3.39 -4.83 -1.49
N LEU A 74 2.11 -5.17 -1.27
CA LEU A 74 1.27 -5.84 -2.26
C LEU A 74 1.11 -5.02 -3.55
N LYS A 75 0.91 -3.71 -3.41
CA LYS A 75 0.82 -2.79 -4.56
C LYS A 75 2.12 -2.77 -5.38
N LEU A 76 3.28 -2.64 -4.72
CA LEU A 76 4.59 -2.62 -5.40
C LEU A 76 4.88 -3.94 -6.12
N ASN A 77 4.53 -5.07 -5.51
CA ASN A 77 4.69 -6.38 -6.13
C ASN A 77 3.82 -6.52 -7.40
N TYR A 78 2.56 -6.07 -7.33
CA TYR A 78 1.66 -6.10 -8.48
C TYR A 78 2.13 -5.19 -9.63
N GLU A 79 2.60 -3.97 -9.30
CA GLU A 79 3.19 -3.05 -10.28
C GLU A 79 4.46 -3.64 -10.91
N TYR A 80 5.33 -4.28 -10.13
CA TYR A 80 6.52 -4.97 -10.62
C TYR A 80 6.18 -6.09 -11.60
N ILE A 81 5.24 -6.98 -11.25
CA ILE A 81 4.81 -8.08 -12.12
C ILE A 81 4.21 -7.55 -13.44
N ASN A 82 3.35 -6.53 -13.37
CA ASN A 82 2.78 -5.91 -14.58
C ASN A 82 3.85 -5.27 -15.48
N LEU A 83 4.90 -4.71 -14.89
CA LEU A 83 6.02 -4.12 -15.63
C LEU A 83 6.82 -5.20 -16.34
N VAL A 84 7.15 -6.30 -15.66
CA VAL A 84 7.86 -7.45 -16.23
C VAL A 84 7.04 -8.11 -17.36
N ASP A 85 5.73 -8.32 -17.19
CA ASP A 85 4.86 -8.89 -18.23
C ASP A 85 4.79 -7.98 -19.47
N ASN A 86 4.66 -6.66 -19.28
CA ASN A 86 4.67 -5.70 -20.38
C ASN A 86 6.01 -5.69 -21.15
N PHE A 87 7.14 -5.76 -20.43
CA PHE A 87 8.45 -5.91 -21.07
C PHE A 87 8.55 -7.22 -21.86
N GLY A 88 8.10 -8.34 -21.29
CA GLY A 88 8.05 -9.63 -21.97
C GLY A 88 7.22 -9.60 -23.26
N LYS A 89 6.03 -9.00 -23.22
CA LYS A 89 5.17 -8.78 -24.41
C LYS A 89 5.83 -7.89 -25.46
N LYS A 90 6.49 -6.81 -25.05
CA LYS A 90 7.19 -5.89 -25.97
C LYS A 90 8.33 -6.59 -26.71
N ILE A 91 9.13 -7.41 -26.03
CA ILE A 91 10.21 -8.19 -26.65
C ILE A 91 9.64 -9.24 -27.62
N ARG A 92 8.60 -9.98 -27.23
CA ARG A 92 7.94 -10.98 -28.10
C ARG A 92 7.33 -10.35 -29.34
N GLY A 93 6.66 -9.20 -29.20
CA GLY A 93 6.08 -8.43 -30.30
C GLY A 93 7.13 -7.88 -31.27
N SER A 94 8.27 -7.40 -30.76
CA SER A 94 9.40 -6.96 -31.59
C SER A 94 9.99 -8.12 -32.41
N LYS A 95 10.14 -9.31 -31.80
CA LYS A 95 10.65 -10.51 -32.48
C LYS A 95 9.73 -10.97 -33.62
N ASN A 96 8.42 -10.92 -33.40
CA ASN A 96 7.44 -11.33 -34.42
C ASN A 96 7.37 -10.34 -35.60
N LYS A 97 7.50 -9.03 -35.34
CA LYS A 97 7.63 -8.03 -36.41
C LYS A 97 8.88 -8.26 -37.25
N ASN A 98 10.03 -8.51 -36.61
CA ASN A 98 11.26 -8.77 -37.34
C ASN A 98 11.16 -10.05 -38.18
N ALA A 99 10.58 -11.13 -37.65
CA ALA A 99 10.38 -12.37 -38.41
C ALA A 99 9.44 -12.22 -39.63
N PHE A 100 8.49 -11.28 -39.58
CA PHE A 100 7.61 -10.96 -40.71
C PHE A 100 8.31 -10.11 -41.79
N LEU A 101 9.26 -9.25 -41.40
CA LEU A 101 9.99 -8.38 -42.34
C LEU A 101 11.01 -9.12 -43.23
N TRP A 102 11.37 -10.37 -42.89
CA TRP A 102 12.29 -11.21 -43.66
C TRP A 102 11.59 -12.34 -44.41
N LYS A 103 10.25 -12.34 -44.46
CA LYS A 103 9.43 -13.22 -45.30
C LYS A 103 8.95 -12.47 -46.52
#